data_AF-A0A1S1QEX4-F1
#
_entry.id   AF-A0A1S1QEX4-F1
#
_cell.length_a   1.000
_cell.length_b   1.000
_cell.length_c   1.000
_cell.angle_alpha   90.00
_cell.angle_beta   90.00
_cell.angle_gamma   90.00
#
_symmetry.space_group_name_H-M   'P 1'
#
loop_
_entity.id
_entity.type
_entity.pdbx_description
1 polymer ?
#
loop_
_entity_poly.entity_id
_entity_poly.type
_entity_poly.pdbx_seq_one_letter_code
_entity_poly.pdbx_strand_id
1 'polypeptide(L)'
;MAAKRPLITVFPHPSGFYYAHLVDPDAGINTVAETPHPIDALDVEQVASGLRKVRGNEDAIVRPFRTTEKWINYARHEGHLDAITEAFGRTHTPH
;
A
#
# COMPACT_ATOMS: atom_id res chain seq x y z
N MET A 1 8.38 -21.96 -12.90
CA MET A 1 7.57 -21.35 -11.82
C MET A 1 7.08 -20.02 -12.36
N ALA A 2 5.79 -19.73 -12.32
CA ALA A 2 5.29 -18.43 -12.78
C ALA A 2 5.71 -17.37 -11.74
N ALA A 3 6.48 -16.37 -12.16
CA ALA A 3 6.86 -15.25 -11.31
C ALA A 3 5.58 -14.56 -10.79
N LYS A 4 5.48 -14.36 -9.48
CA LYS A 4 4.35 -13.63 -8.91
C LYS A 4 4.65 -12.16 -9.07
N ARG A 5 3.86 -11.47 -9.91
CA ARG A 5 4.04 -10.04 -10.14
C ARG A 5 3.95 -9.26 -8.81
N PRO A 6 4.81 -8.26 -8.59
CA PRO A 6 4.66 -7.37 -7.44
C PRO A 6 3.27 -6.75 -7.41
N LEU A 7 2.71 -6.60 -6.21
CA LEU A 7 1.42 -5.97 -5.96
C LEU A 7 1.66 -4.72 -5.13
N ILE A 8 1.14 -3.59 -5.59
CA ILE A 8 1.10 -2.35 -4.83
C ILE A 8 -0.36 -2.02 -4.57
N THR A 9 -0.74 -1.96 -3.30
CA THR A 9 -2.06 -1.50 -2.91
C THR A 9 -1.98 -0.09 -2.35
N VAL A 10 -2.95 0.75 -2.67
CA VAL A 10 -2.99 2.16 -2.21
C VAL A 10 -4.27 2.38 -1.44
N PHE A 11 -4.21 2.99 -0.27
CA PHE A 11 -5.38 3.21 0.58
C PHE A 11 -5.26 4.50 1.38
N PRO A 12 -6.38 5.18 1.70
CA PRO A 12 -6.34 6.34 2.58
C PRO A 12 -6.00 5.91 4.01
N HIS A 13 -5.15 6.67 4.71
CA HIS A 13 -4.81 6.44 6.11
C HIS A 13 -5.40 7.54 7.01
N PRO A 14 -5.78 7.24 8.27
CA PRO A 14 -6.30 8.23 9.21
C PRO A 14 -5.37 9.43 9.50
N SER A 15 -4.09 9.35 9.14
CA SER A 15 -3.15 10.48 9.22
C SER A 15 -3.44 11.60 8.21
N GLY A 16 -4.33 11.37 7.23
CA GLY A 16 -4.64 12.33 6.17
C GLY A 16 -3.83 12.14 4.88
N PHE A 17 -3.01 11.09 4.80
CA PHE A 17 -2.21 10.75 3.61
C PHE A 17 -2.60 9.39 3.04
N TYR A 18 -2.34 9.17 1.75
CA TYR A 18 -2.41 7.82 1.18
C TYR A 18 -1.18 7.01 1.59
N TYR A 19 -1.41 5.74 1.90
CA TYR A 19 -0.36 4.76 2.16
C TYR A 19 -0.30 3.77 0.99
N ALA A 20 0.91 3.31 0.68
CA ALA A 20 1.18 2.29 -0.31
C ALA A 20 1.73 1.04 0.39
N HIS A 21 1.09 -0.10 0.14
CA HIS A 21 1.52 -1.41 0.62
C HIS A 21 2.03 -2.24 -0.56
N LEU A 22 3.34 -2.49 -0.55
CA LEU A 22 4.08 -3.25 -1.55
C LEU A 22 4.28 -4.69 -1.08
N VAL A 23 3.88 -5.63 -1.93
CA VAL A 23 4.08 -7.07 -1.74
C VAL A 23 4.78 -7.62 -2.97
N ASP A 24 5.97 -8.16 -2.79
CA ASP A 24 6.72 -8.90 -3.80
C ASP A 24 7.14 -10.25 -3.22
N PRO A 25 6.44 -11.35 -3.56
CA PRO A 25 6.76 -12.68 -3.05
C PRO A 25 8.11 -13.21 -3.52
N ASP A 26 8.57 -12.81 -4.71
CA ASP A 26 9.83 -13.29 -5.29
C ASP A 26 11.02 -12.58 -4.61
N ALA A 27 10.85 -11.31 -4.23
CA ALA A 27 11.83 -10.55 -3.46
C ALA A 27 11.67 -10.69 -1.93
N GLY A 28 10.62 -11.38 -1.45
CA GLY A 28 10.31 -11.48 -0.02
C GLY A 28 9.90 -10.17 0.64
N ILE A 29 9.35 -9.22 -0.14
CA ILE A 29 8.93 -7.89 0.34
C ILE A 29 7.47 -7.95 0.77
N ASN A 30 7.19 -7.44 1.95
CA ASN A 30 5.84 -7.13 2.43
C ASN A 30 5.95 -5.89 3.34
N THR A 31 5.71 -4.71 2.79
CA THR A 31 5.96 -3.44 3.51
C THR A 31 4.93 -2.38 3.16
N VAL A 32 4.67 -1.50 4.10
CA VAL A 32 3.76 -0.37 3.94
C VAL A 32 4.46 0.95 4.24
N ALA A 33 4.20 1.97 3.43
CA ALA A 33 4.79 3.29 3.57
C ALA A 33 3.79 4.40 3.25
N GLU A 34 3.96 5.54 3.90
CA GLU A 34 3.25 6.77 3.55
C GLU A 34 3.69 7.28 2.18
N THR A 35 2.73 7.77 1.39
CA THR A 35 3.00 8.47 0.13
C THR A 35 3.00 9.98 0.36
N PRO A 36 3.65 10.78 -0.52
CA PRO A 36 3.61 12.24 -0.41
C PRO A 36 2.25 12.86 -0.81
N HIS A 37 1.20 12.04 -0.99
CA HIS A 37 -0.10 12.47 -1.50
C HIS A 37 -1.13 12.54 -0.36
N PRO A 38 -1.59 13.76 0.02
CA PRO A 38 -2.67 13.91 0.98
C PRO A 38 -4.01 13.47 0.35
N ILE A 39 -4.91 12.94 1.19
CA ILE A 39 -6.19 12.38 0.73
C ILE A 39 -7.14 13.43 0.14
N ASP A 40 -6.97 14.70 0.51
CA ASP A 40 -7.79 15.82 0.06
C ASP A 40 -7.32 16.44 -1.26
N ALA A 41 -6.11 16.08 -1.74
CA ALA A 41 -5.52 16.68 -2.93
C ALA A 41 -5.74 15.85 -4.21
N LEU A 42 -5.83 14.52 -4.09
CA LEU A 42 -5.93 13.60 -5.22
C LEU A 42 -6.88 12.44 -4.92
N ASP A 43 -7.57 11.96 -5.94
CA ASP A 43 -8.28 10.69 -5.86
C ASP A 43 -7.30 9.51 -5.78
N VAL A 44 -7.68 8.46 -5.05
CA VAL A 44 -6.86 7.25 -4.88
C VAL A 44 -6.48 6.60 -6.23
N GLU A 45 -7.34 6.72 -7.24
CA GLU A 45 -7.09 6.25 -8.61
C GLU A 45 -5.97 7.04 -9.29
N GLN A 46 -5.90 8.35 -9.04
CA GLN A 46 -4.83 9.21 -9.56
C GLN A 46 -3.50 8.87 -8.90
N VAL A 47 -3.49 8.64 -7.59
CA VAL A 47 -2.29 8.20 -6.86
C VAL A 47 -1.82 6.83 -7.37
N ALA A 48 -2.73 5.87 -7.56
CA ALA A 48 -2.42 4.57 -8.13
C ALA A 48 -1.86 4.68 -9.55
N SER A 49 -2.42 5.55 -10.38
CA SER A 49 -1.92 5.83 -11.73
C SER A 49 -0.51 6.45 -11.72
N GLY A 50 -0.23 7.33 -10.75
CA GLY A 50 1.11 7.88 -10.52
C GLY A 50 2.12 6.81 -10.14
N LEU A 51 1.77 5.92 -9.21
CA LEU A 51 2.64 4.84 -8.75
C LEU A 51 3.01 3.85 -9.87
N ARG A 52 2.11 3.59 -10.83
CA ARG A 52 2.42 2.77 -12.02
C ARG A 52 3.50 3.38 -12.91
N LYS A 53 3.66 4.71 -12.89
CA LYS A 53 4.63 5.44 -13.71
C LYS A 53 6.00 5.57 -13.03
N VAL A 54 6.11 5.19 -11.76
CA VAL A 54 7.39 5.19 -11.05
C VAL A 54 8.26 4.07 -11.63
N ARG A 55 9.49 4.43 -12.02
CA ARG A 55 10.48 3.48 -12.54
C ARG A 55 10.70 2.35 -11.54
N GLY A 56 10.62 1.09 -12.00
CA GLY A 56 10.67 -0.09 -11.14
C GLY A 56 9.31 -0.67 -10.76
N ASN A 57 8.20 0.04 -11.00
CA ASN A 57 6.84 -0.46 -10.80
C ASN A 57 6.17 -0.90 -12.12
N GLU A 58 6.92 -1.01 -13.20
CA GLU A 58 6.39 -1.24 -14.56
C GLU A 58 5.57 -2.52 -14.68
N ASP A 59 6.00 -3.58 -13.98
CA ASP A 59 5.33 -4.88 -13.94
C ASP A 59 4.42 -5.08 -12.73
N ALA A 60 4.35 -4.08 -11.85
CA ALA A 60 3.58 -4.16 -10.62
C ALA A 60 2.08 -4.00 -10.89
N ILE A 61 1.28 -4.88 -10.29
CA ILE A 61 -0.17 -4.73 -10.24
C ILE A 61 -0.47 -3.64 -9.21
N VAL A 62 -0.98 -2.48 -9.63
CA VAL A 62 -1.38 -1.43 -8.68
C VAL A 62 -2.89 -1.46 -8.46
N ARG A 63 -3.32 -1.62 -7.21
CA ARG A 63 -4.73 -1.74 -6.79
C ARG A 63 -5.12 -0.63 -5.80
N PRO A 64 -5.99 0.30 -6.20
CA PRO A 64 -6.52 1.31 -5.29
C PRO A 64 -7.64 0.78 -4.40
N PHE A 65 -7.66 1.22 -3.15
CA PHE A 65 -8.71 0.99 -2.17
C PHE A 65 -9.26 2.33 -1.70
N ARG A 66 -10.56 2.57 -1.93
CA ARG A 66 -11.21 3.84 -1.57
C ARG A 66 -11.35 4.06 -0.06
N THR A 67 -11.22 3.01 0.75
CA THR A 67 -11.30 3.11 2.21
C THR A 67 -10.23 2.25 2.84
N THR A 68 -9.73 2.70 4.00
CA THR A 68 -8.80 1.97 4.84
C THR A 68 -9.33 0.58 5.19
N GLU A 69 -10.61 0.48 5.54
CA GLU A 69 -11.26 -0.77 5.93
C GLU A 69 -11.24 -1.82 4.81
N LYS A 70 -11.46 -1.40 3.55
CA LYS A 70 -11.40 -2.33 2.42
C LYS A 70 -10.00 -2.90 2.24
N TRP A 71 -8.98 -2.07 2.43
CA TRP A 71 -7.59 -2.54 2.42
C TRP A 71 -7.30 -3.48 3.60
N ILE A 72 -7.73 -3.15 4.82
CA ILE A 72 -7.55 -4.01 6.00
C ILE A 72 -8.17 -5.39 5.76
N ASN A 73 -9.40 -5.45 5.25
CA ASN A 73 -10.09 -6.70 4.96
C ASN A 73 -9.36 -7.51 3.88
N TYR A 74 -8.85 -6.84 2.85
CA TYR A 74 -8.01 -7.46 1.83
C TYR A 74 -6.70 -8.02 2.43
N ALA A 75 -5.94 -7.19 3.16
CA ALA A 75 -4.68 -7.58 3.78
C ALA A 75 -4.87 -8.75 4.75
N ARG A 76 -5.96 -8.78 5.53
CA ARG A 76 -6.31 -9.94 6.38
C ARG A 76 -6.56 -11.20 5.57
N HIS A 77 -7.30 -11.10 4.47
CA HIS A 77 -7.60 -12.25 3.61
C HIS A 77 -6.33 -12.84 2.98
N GLU A 78 -5.39 -11.98 2.58
CA GLU A 78 -4.10 -12.40 2.00
C GLU A 78 -3.05 -12.79 3.06
N GLY A 79 -3.34 -12.61 4.36
CA GLY A 79 -2.41 -12.93 5.45
C GLY A 79 -1.33 -11.87 5.72
N HIS A 80 -1.50 -10.64 5.20
CA HIS A 80 -0.57 -9.52 5.40
C HIS A 80 -0.80 -8.77 6.73
N LEU A 81 -0.85 -9.51 7.85
CA LEU A 81 -1.16 -8.95 9.17
C LEU A 81 -0.06 -8.00 9.69
N ASP A 82 1.20 -8.28 9.35
CA ASP A 82 2.32 -7.43 9.73
C ASP A 82 2.21 -6.05 9.09
N ALA A 83 1.82 -5.97 7.81
CA ALA A 83 1.59 -4.70 7.12
C ALA A 83 0.46 -3.87 7.75
N ILE A 84 -0.60 -4.52 8.25
CA ILE A 84 -1.66 -3.82 9.02
C ILE A 84 -1.07 -3.24 10.30
N THR A 85 -0.27 -4.04 11.00
CA THR A 85 0.41 -3.62 12.24
C THR A 85 1.41 -2.51 11.98
N GLU A 86 2.16 -2.53 10.88
CA GLU A 86 3.08 -1.44 10.52
C GLU A 86 2.35 -0.15 10.14
N ALA A 87 1.23 -0.26 9.42
CA ALA A 87 0.45 0.89 8.98
C ALA A 87 -0.17 1.66 10.16
N PHE A 88 -0.72 0.95 11.16
CA PHE A 88 -1.45 1.58 12.27
C PHE A 88 -0.76 1.47 13.63
N GLY A 89 0.16 0.53 13.79
CA GLY A 89 0.82 0.21 15.06
C GLY A 89 1.97 1.13 15.42
N ARG A 90 2.31 2.11 14.58
CA ARG A 90 3.15 3.24 14.97
C ARG A 90 2.34 4.29 15.75
N THR A 91 1.76 3.88 16.88
CA THR A 91 1.77 4.81 18.03
C THR A 91 3.23 5.05 18.35
N HIS A 92 3.69 6.28 18.16
CA HIS A 92 5.04 6.74 18.53
C HIS A 92 5.51 6.06 19.83
N THR A 93 6.49 5.17 19.74
CA THR A 93 7.44 4.99 20.85
C THR A 93 8.54 6.02 20.61
N PRO A 94 8.55 7.17 21.30
CA PRO A 94 9.73 8.02 21.29
C PRO A 94 10.84 7.24 22.00
N HIS A 95 11.94 7.00 21.31
CA HIS A 95 13.22 6.74 21.96
C HIS A 95 14.00 8.05 22.06
#